data_AF-B0KWA7-F1
#
_entry.id   AF-B0KWA7-F1
#
_cell.length_a   1.000
_cell.length_b   1.000
_cell.length_c   1.000
_cell.angle_alpha   90.00
_cell.angle_beta   90.00
_cell.angle_gamma   90.00
#
_symmetry.space_group_name_H-M   'P 1'
#
loop_
_entity.id
_entity.type
_entity.pdbx_description
1 polymer ?
#
loop_
_entity_poly.entity_id
_entity_poly.type
_entity_poly.pdbx_seq_one_letter_code
_entity_poly.pdbx_strand_id
1 'polypeptide(L)'
;MFKLELPRIQLEEYSNTGAYYFVKFKRNLKENPLRQFLEDEILSASKMLSKFRKIIKEEIKNMQDTDVIMERKRRGSPAVTLLIRKEISVDIILALESKSSWPASTQKGLPIKNWLSAKVRTKLRREPFYLVPKHAKEGNSFQGILNININFKKTSKSCSCYMLRQYKVNSQPMLLSFQEPSGKMGVW
;
A
#
# COMPACT_ATOMS: atom_id res chain seq x y z
N MET A 1 1.65 -5.21 -5.59
CA MET A 1 0.26 -4.76 -5.33
C MET A 1 -0.37 -4.45 -6.67
N PHE A 2 -1.55 -5.00 -6.94
CA PHE A 2 -2.32 -4.63 -8.12
C PHE A 2 -3.32 -3.56 -7.75
N LYS A 3 -3.25 -2.44 -8.46
CA LYS A 3 -4.09 -1.28 -8.24
C LYS A 3 -5.29 -1.32 -9.20
N LEU A 4 -6.47 -1.04 -8.68
CA LEU A 4 -7.70 -0.89 -9.45
C LEU A 4 -8.32 0.47 -9.11
N GLU A 5 -8.43 1.36 -10.09
CA GLU A 5 -9.03 2.67 -9.86
C GLU A 5 -10.52 2.55 -9.58
N LEU A 6 -10.97 3.18 -8.48
CA LEU A 6 -12.37 3.27 -8.13
C LEU A 6 -12.99 4.58 -8.61
N PRO A 7 -14.27 4.56 -9.04
CA PRO A 7 -15.06 5.77 -9.22
C PRO A 7 -15.30 6.48 -7.87
N ARG A 8 -16.10 7.54 -7.88
CA ARG A 8 -16.42 8.29 -6.66
C ARG A 8 -17.13 7.40 -5.63
N ILE A 9 -16.43 7.14 -4.53
CA ILE A 9 -16.91 6.35 -3.40
C ILE A 9 -17.33 7.22 -2.22
N GLN A 10 -18.16 6.64 -1.37
CA GLN A 10 -18.48 7.07 -0.03
C GLN A 10 -17.92 6.01 0.93
N LEU A 11 -17.23 6.48 1.96
CA LEU A 11 -16.66 5.65 3.00
C LEU A 11 -17.50 5.83 4.26
N GLU A 12 -17.92 4.71 4.83
CA GLU A 12 -18.62 4.65 6.11
C GLU A 12 -17.75 3.85 7.07
N GLU A 13 -17.44 4.43 8.23
CA GLU A 13 -16.49 3.83 9.16
C GLU A 13 -17.12 2.67 9.93
N TYR A 14 -16.37 1.58 10.07
CA TYR A 14 -16.79 0.43 10.84
C TYR A 14 -16.30 0.52 12.29
N SER A 15 -17.26 0.45 13.22
CA SER A 15 -17.05 0.36 14.68
C SER A 15 -16.05 1.38 15.25
N ASN A 16 -16.00 2.60 14.69
CA ASN A 16 -15.08 3.68 15.10
C ASN A 16 -13.60 3.27 15.18
N THR A 17 -13.19 2.29 14.36
CA THR A 17 -11.83 1.73 14.39
C THR A 17 -10.80 2.61 13.69
N GLY A 18 -11.22 3.59 12.91
CA GLY A 18 -10.37 4.45 12.08
C GLY A 18 -9.68 3.75 10.90
N ALA A 19 -9.86 2.43 10.74
CA ALA A 19 -9.11 1.61 9.78
C ALA A 19 -10.00 0.73 8.89
N TYR A 20 -11.17 0.33 9.36
CA TYR A 20 -12.11 -0.52 8.61
C TYR A 20 -13.31 0.30 8.14
N TYR A 21 -13.70 0.11 6.87
CA TYR A 21 -14.73 0.92 6.24
C TYR A 21 -15.60 0.08 5.30
N PHE A 22 -16.89 0.41 5.28
CA PHE A 22 -17.76 0.05 4.19
C PHE A 22 -17.57 1.02 3.04
N VAL A 23 -17.53 0.48 1.83
CA VAL A 23 -17.34 1.26 0.60
C VAL A 23 -18.63 1.20 -0.19
N LYS A 24 -19.25 2.35 -0.32
CA LYS A 24 -20.45 2.57 -1.13
C LYS A 24 -20.10 3.43 -2.33
N PHE A 25 -20.85 3.34 -3.41
CA PHE A 25 -20.66 4.21 -4.57
C PHE A 25 -21.60 5.42 -4.49
N LYS A 26 -21.08 6.63 -4.72
CA LYS A 26 -21.91 7.87 -4.65
C LYS A 26 -22.90 8.02 -5.79
N ARG A 27 -22.74 7.26 -6.89
CA ARG A 27 -23.57 7.34 -8.08
C ARG A 27 -23.88 5.93 -8.57
N ASN A 28 -25.04 5.77 -9.19
CA ASN A 28 -25.45 4.51 -9.81
C ASN A 28 -24.46 4.11 -10.91
N LEU A 29 -23.83 2.97 -10.70
CA LEU A 29 -22.87 2.35 -11.60
C LEU A 29 -23.62 1.55 -12.68
N LYS A 30 -24.31 2.21 -13.62
CA LYS A 30 -25.10 1.48 -14.64
C LYS A 30 -24.22 0.52 -15.48
N GLU A 31 -22.94 0.84 -15.69
CA GLU A 31 -22.02 0.06 -16.56
C GLU A 31 -20.70 -0.39 -15.88
N ASN A 32 -20.55 -0.24 -14.56
CA ASN A 32 -19.26 -0.55 -13.94
C ASN A 32 -19.12 -2.07 -13.67
N PRO A 33 -17.99 -2.71 -14.06
CA PRO A 33 -17.74 -4.14 -13.79
C PRO A 33 -17.69 -4.49 -12.29
N LEU A 34 -17.54 -3.50 -11.40
CA LEU A 34 -17.55 -3.68 -9.95
C LEU A 34 -18.94 -3.92 -9.36
N ARG A 35 -20.00 -3.66 -10.13
CA ARG A 35 -21.38 -3.87 -9.68
C ARG A 35 -21.66 -5.33 -9.29
N GLN A 36 -21.01 -6.29 -9.95
CA GLN A 36 -21.12 -7.71 -9.63
C GLN A 36 -20.63 -8.08 -8.22
N PHE A 37 -19.86 -7.20 -7.59
CA PHE A 37 -19.31 -7.39 -6.25
C PHE A 37 -20.08 -6.63 -5.17
N LEU A 38 -21.22 -6.01 -5.50
CA LEU A 38 -22.07 -5.32 -4.54
C LEU A 38 -22.96 -6.31 -3.77
N GLU A 39 -23.13 -6.05 -2.47
CA GLU A 39 -24.08 -6.66 -1.55
C GLU A 39 -24.78 -5.51 -0.84
N ASP A 40 -26.07 -5.31 -1.09
CA ASP A 40 -26.88 -4.25 -0.46
C ASP A 40 -26.20 -2.87 -0.51
N GLU A 41 -25.72 -2.49 -1.71
CA GLU A 41 -24.99 -1.24 -2.02
C GLU A 41 -23.55 -1.14 -1.47
N ILE A 42 -23.10 -2.11 -0.71
CA ILE A 42 -21.75 -2.19 -0.16
C ILE A 42 -20.87 -3.09 -1.02
N LEU A 43 -19.63 -2.65 -1.27
CA LEU A 43 -18.66 -3.45 -2.00
C LEU A 43 -18.12 -4.61 -1.15
N SER A 44 -18.42 -5.84 -1.57
CA SER A 44 -18.04 -7.06 -0.85
C SER A 44 -16.57 -7.44 -1.09
N ALA A 45 -15.76 -7.33 -0.04
CA ALA A 45 -14.36 -7.74 -0.05
C ALA A 45 -14.19 -9.23 -0.41
N SER A 46 -15.09 -10.06 0.10
CA SER A 46 -15.06 -11.52 -0.08
C SER A 46 -15.26 -11.92 -1.54
N LYS A 47 -16.27 -11.35 -2.20
CA LYS A 47 -16.55 -11.61 -3.62
C LYS A 47 -15.41 -11.16 -4.51
N MET A 48 -14.87 -9.95 -4.27
CA MET A 48 -13.72 -9.44 -5.04
C MET A 48 -12.49 -10.34 -4.90
N LEU A 49 -12.11 -10.70 -3.67
CA LEU A 49 -10.95 -11.56 -3.44
C LEU A 49 -11.12 -12.97 -4.04
N SER A 50 -12.34 -13.52 -3.97
CA SER A 50 -12.64 -14.82 -4.56
C SER A 50 -12.47 -14.81 -6.08
N LYS A 51 -13.06 -13.81 -6.76
CA LYS A 51 -12.93 -13.65 -8.22
C LYS A 51 -11.49 -13.36 -8.62
N PHE A 52 -10.79 -12.49 -7.88
CA PHE A 52 -9.40 -12.15 -8.11
C PHE A 52 -8.49 -13.38 -8.05
N ARG A 53 -8.64 -14.20 -7.00
CA ARG A 53 -7.89 -15.46 -6.85
C ARG A 53 -8.24 -16.47 -7.94
N LYS A 54 -9.50 -16.52 -8.39
CA LYS A 54 -9.93 -17.39 -9.50
C LYS A 54 -9.23 -17.02 -10.80
N ILE A 55 -9.20 -15.72 -11.15
CA ILE A 55 -8.51 -15.22 -12.35
C ILE A 55 -7.03 -15.59 -12.29
N ILE A 56 -6.33 -15.29 -11.19
CA ILE A 56 -4.91 -15.65 -11.04
C ILE A 56 -4.69 -17.16 -11.20
N LYS A 57 -5.58 -17.99 -10.65
CA LYS A 57 -5.48 -19.45 -10.77
C LYS A 57 -5.66 -19.92 -12.22
N GLU A 58 -6.55 -19.29 -12.97
CA GLU A 58 -6.79 -19.59 -14.39
C GLU A 58 -5.58 -19.16 -15.24
N GLU A 59 -5.02 -17.97 -15.01
CA GLU A 59 -3.83 -17.50 -15.72
C GLU A 59 -2.59 -18.36 -15.46
N ILE A 60 -2.36 -18.78 -14.21
CA ILE A 60 -1.22 -19.67 -13.89
C ILE A 60 -1.34 -21.02 -14.60
N LYS A 61 -2.56 -21.54 -14.76
CA LYS A 61 -2.77 -22.81 -15.49
C LYS A 61 -2.47 -22.68 -16.99
N ASN A 62 -2.65 -21.49 -17.56
CA ASN A 62 -2.36 -21.24 -18.97
C ASN A 62 -0.85 -21.09 -19.23
N MET A 63 -0.08 -20.71 -18.21
CA MET A 63 1.38 -20.61 -18.29
C MET A 63 2.01 -22.00 -18.15
N GLN A 64 2.33 -22.66 -19.26
CA GLN A 64 2.89 -24.02 -19.27
C GLN A 64 4.37 -24.09 -18.83
N ASP A 65 5.11 -22.98 -18.88
CA ASP A 65 6.59 -22.98 -18.77
C ASP A 65 7.17 -22.52 -17.41
N THR A 66 6.37 -22.32 -16.36
CA THR A 66 6.90 -21.84 -15.08
C THR A 66 6.36 -22.64 -13.90
N ASP A 67 7.26 -23.15 -13.05
CA ASP A 67 6.94 -23.81 -11.77
C ASP A 67 6.41 -22.79 -10.75
N VAL A 68 5.17 -22.35 -10.97
CA VAL A 68 4.44 -21.42 -10.10
C VAL A 68 3.29 -22.15 -9.46
N ILE A 69 3.35 -22.29 -8.13
CA ILE A 69 2.30 -22.92 -7.33
C ILE A 69 1.59 -21.82 -6.55
N MET A 70 0.27 -21.77 -6.62
CA MET A 70 -0.52 -20.86 -5.78
C MET A 70 -0.79 -21.49 -4.40
N GLU A 71 -0.31 -20.87 -3.32
CA GLU A 71 -0.54 -21.35 -1.96
C GLU A 71 -2.01 -21.31 -1.56
N ARG A 72 -2.42 -22.17 -0.62
CA ARG A 72 -3.77 -22.17 -0.03
C ARG A 72 -4.09 -20.82 0.62
N LYS A 73 -5.33 -20.34 0.42
CA LYS A 73 -5.83 -19.11 1.06
C LYS A 73 -5.76 -19.24 2.59
N ARG A 74 -4.99 -18.36 3.23
CA ARG A 74 -4.97 -18.21 4.70
C ARG A 74 -6.21 -17.42 5.14
N ARG A 75 -6.84 -17.83 6.26
CA ARG A 75 -8.02 -17.14 6.81
C ARG A 75 -7.65 -15.70 7.19
N GLY A 76 -8.48 -14.73 6.79
CA GLY A 76 -8.27 -13.30 7.04
C GLY A 76 -7.13 -12.64 6.24
N SER A 77 -6.36 -13.39 5.44
CA SER A 77 -5.31 -12.80 4.61
C SER A 77 -5.91 -12.19 3.33
N PRO A 78 -5.57 -10.92 3.01
CA PRO A 78 -5.97 -10.28 1.75
C PRO A 78 -5.10 -10.70 0.55
N ALA A 79 -3.98 -11.37 0.81
CA ALA A 79 -2.99 -11.70 -0.22
C ALA A 79 -3.29 -13.04 -0.92
N VAL A 80 -2.94 -13.09 -2.21
CA VAL A 80 -2.79 -14.32 -2.98
C VAL A 80 -1.29 -14.59 -3.07
N THR A 81 -0.82 -15.57 -2.28
CA THR A 81 0.58 -15.96 -2.23
C THR A 81 0.89 -16.95 -3.35
N LEU A 82 1.89 -16.63 -4.16
CA LEU A 82 2.46 -17.49 -5.18
C LEU A 82 3.84 -17.99 -4.71
N LEU A 83 4.14 -19.23 -5.01
CA LEU A 83 5.42 -19.87 -4.75
C LEU A 83 6.07 -20.20 -6.08
N ILE A 84 7.19 -19.56 -6.37
CA ILE A 84 7.95 -19.72 -7.62
C ILE A 84 9.16 -20.60 -7.32
N ARG A 85 9.31 -21.70 -8.07
CA ARG A 85 10.43 -22.66 -7.95
C ARG A 85 10.65 -23.16 -6.51
N LYS A 86 9.60 -23.18 -5.69
CA LYS A 86 9.60 -23.57 -4.26
C LYS A 86 10.51 -22.74 -3.34
N GLU A 87 11.12 -21.66 -3.83
CA GLU A 87 12.06 -20.83 -3.07
C GLU A 87 11.52 -19.42 -2.82
N ILE A 88 10.84 -18.84 -3.81
CA ILE A 88 10.44 -17.43 -3.77
C ILE A 88 8.93 -17.35 -3.52
N SER A 89 8.55 -16.77 -2.39
CA SER A 89 7.16 -16.42 -2.09
C SER A 89 6.84 -14.99 -2.53
N VAL A 90 5.76 -14.83 -3.28
CA VAL A 90 5.30 -13.54 -3.80
C VAL A 90 3.85 -13.30 -3.38
N ASP A 91 3.63 -12.28 -2.56
CA ASP A 91 2.30 -11.88 -2.13
C ASP A 91 1.69 -10.86 -3.09
N ILE A 92 0.66 -11.29 -3.82
CA ILE A 92 -0.14 -10.41 -4.66
C ILE A 92 -1.32 -9.90 -3.84
N ILE A 93 -1.36 -8.59 -3.62
CA ILE A 93 -2.44 -7.91 -2.90
C ILE A 93 -3.21 -7.01 -3.86
N LEU A 94 -4.53 -7.19 -3.90
CA LEU A 94 -5.46 -6.29 -4.56
C LEU A 94 -5.62 -5.00 -3.74
N ALA A 95 -5.50 -3.86 -4.40
CA ALA A 95 -5.63 -2.55 -3.80
C ALA A 95 -6.56 -1.68 -4.66
N LEU A 96 -7.58 -1.11 -4.04
CA LEU A 96 -8.52 -0.23 -4.71
C LEU A 96 -8.08 1.21 -4.50
N GLU A 97 -7.79 1.92 -5.58
CA GLU A 97 -7.25 3.26 -5.57
C GLU A 97 -8.39 4.29 -5.58
N SER A 98 -8.41 5.17 -4.58
CA SER A 98 -9.33 6.30 -4.54
C SER A 98 -8.57 7.62 -4.62
N LYS A 99 -8.95 8.43 -5.61
CA LYS A 99 -8.44 9.81 -5.81
C LYS A 99 -9.18 10.84 -4.94
N SER A 100 -10.04 10.39 -4.03
CA SER A 100 -10.76 11.28 -3.11
C SER A 100 -9.87 11.71 -1.94
N SER A 101 -10.36 12.68 -1.15
CA SER A 101 -9.68 13.12 0.06
C SER A 101 -9.53 11.97 1.05
N TRP A 102 -8.42 11.93 1.77
CA TRP A 102 -8.21 10.92 2.81
C TRP A 102 -9.31 10.97 3.89
N PRO A 103 -9.66 9.82 4.50
CA PRO A 103 -10.68 9.72 5.55
C PRO A 103 -10.40 10.63 6.75
N ALA A 104 -11.47 11.04 7.44
CA ALA A 104 -11.41 11.91 8.61
C ALA A 104 -10.54 11.35 9.74
N SER A 105 -10.57 10.02 9.94
CA SER A 105 -9.74 9.30 10.92
C SER A 105 -8.25 9.61 10.81
N THR A 106 -7.77 9.94 9.60
CA THR A 106 -6.35 10.24 9.38
C THR A 106 -5.97 11.69 9.52
N GLN A 107 -6.89 12.60 9.79
CA GLN A 107 -6.58 14.04 9.82
C GLN A 107 -5.48 14.39 10.83
N LYS A 108 -5.47 13.72 12.00
CA LYS A 108 -4.41 13.84 13.01
C LYS A 108 -3.20 12.94 12.72
N GLY A 109 -3.31 12.01 11.77
CA GLY A 109 -2.24 11.12 11.34
C GLY A 109 -1.14 11.81 10.51
N LEU A 110 -0.07 11.05 10.26
CA LEU A 110 1.14 11.48 9.55
C LEU A 110 1.81 12.71 10.21
N PRO A 111 2.39 12.56 11.43
CA PRO A 111 2.97 13.67 12.21
C PRO A 111 4.38 14.07 11.74
N ILE A 112 4.56 14.28 10.43
CA ILE A 112 5.86 14.60 9.83
C ILE A 112 6.12 16.12 9.71
N LYS A 113 5.25 16.96 10.29
CA LYS A 113 5.30 18.42 10.11
C LYS A 113 6.64 19.01 10.57
N ASN A 114 7.15 18.57 11.72
CA ASN A 114 8.40 19.06 12.30
C ASN A 114 9.63 18.41 11.68
N TRP A 115 9.46 17.32 10.93
CA TRP A 115 10.56 16.55 10.36
C TRP A 115 10.77 16.84 8.87
N LEU A 116 9.73 16.70 8.04
CA LEU A 116 9.79 16.88 6.59
C LEU A 116 9.12 18.17 6.11
N SER A 117 8.54 18.97 7.01
CA SER A 117 7.66 20.13 6.76
C SER A 117 6.17 19.83 6.56
N ALA A 118 5.35 20.83 6.88
CA ALA A 118 3.92 20.82 6.60
C ALA A 118 3.61 20.78 5.08
N LYS A 119 4.47 21.36 4.22
CA LYS A 119 4.29 21.36 2.76
C LYS A 119 4.36 19.93 2.20
N VAL A 120 5.34 19.15 2.63
CA VAL A 120 5.47 17.73 2.23
C VAL A 120 4.28 16.91 2.70
N ARG A 121 3.81 17.13 3.93
CA ARG A 121 2.59 16.49 4.45
C ARG A 121 1.37 16.78 3.58
N THR A 122 1.15 18.04 3.19
CA THR A 122 0.03 18.42 2.32
C THR A 122 0.12 17.77 0.96
N LYS A 123 1.31 17.71 0.35
CA LYS A 123 1.53 17.03 -0.94
C LYS A 123 1.19 15.54 -0.84
N LEU A 124 1.67 14.85 0.20
CA LEU A 124 1.39 13.42 0.40
C LEU A 124 -0.10 13.13 0.61
N ARG A 125 -0.84 14.01 1.30
CA ARG A 125 -2.28 13.83 1.52
C ARG A 125 -3.15 14.12 0.29
N ARG A 126 -2.59 14.77 -0.74
CA ARG A 126 -3.26 14.97 -2.03
C ARG A 126 -3.11 13.76 -2.95
N GLU A 127 -2.17 12.87 -2.67
CA GLU A 127 -2.04 11.60 -3.37
C GLU A 127 -3.22 10.68 -3.05
N PRO A 128 -3.59 9.78 -3.97
CA PRO A 128 -4.64 8.81 -3.70
C PRO A 128 -4.29 7.89 -2.52
N PHE A 129 -5.33 7.38 -1.87
CA PHE A 129 -5.21 6.33 -0.87
C PHE A 129 -5.71 5.00 -1.44
N TYR A 130 -5.31 3.91 -0.78
CA TYR A 130 -5.62 2.56 -1.22
C TYR A 130 -6.50 1.85 -0.19
N LEU A 131 -7.46 1.08 -0.68
CA LEU A 131 -8.30 0.19 0.11
C LEU A 131 -7.85 -1.23 -0.17
N VAL A 132 -7.57 -2.00 0.87
CA VAL A 132 -7.22 -3.41 0.76
C VAL A 132 -8.40 -4.22 1.30
N PRO A 133 -8.92 -5.19 0.55
CA PRO A 133 -9.99 -6.04 1.02
C PRO A 133 -9.47 -6.96 2.12
N LYS A 134 -9.70 -6.57 3.38
CA LYS A 134 -9.24 -7.30 4.56
C LYS A 134 -10.37 -7.36 5.57
N HIS A 135 -10.75 -8.57 5.92
CA HIS A 135 -11.79 -8.84 6.90
C HIS A 135 -11.41 -8.26 8.27
N ALA A 136 -12.35 -7.54 8.87
CA ALA A 136 -12.26 -7.20 10.28
C ALA A 136 -12.53 -8.48 11.10
N LYS A 137 -11.76 -8.69 12.16
CA LYS A 137 -12.00 -9.76 13.12
C LYS A 137 -12.86 -9.18 14.24
N GLU A 138 -14.12 -9.60 14.32
CA GLU A 138 -15.01 -9.26 15.43
C GLU A 138 -15.54 -10.56 16.05
N GLY A 139 -15.03 -10.87 17.25
CA GLY A 139 -15.22 -12.18 17.89
C GLY A 139 -14.70 -13.35 17.02
N ASN A 140 -15.55 -14.36 16.83
CA ASN A 140 -15.28 -15.53 15.98
C ASN A 140 -15.69 -15.35 14.51
N SER A 141 -16.25 -14.19 14.15
CA SER A 141 -16.79 -13.92 12.81
C SER A 141 -15.89 -12.97 12.01
N PHE A 142 -15.85 -13.16 10.70
CA PHE A 142 -15.15 -12.29 9.76
C PHE A 142 -16.20 -11.57 8.91
N GLN A 143 -16.39 -10.27 9.14
CA GLN A 143 -17.21 -9.47 8.24
C GLN A 143 -16.38 -9.05 7.02
N GLY A 144 -16.99 -9.10 5.85
CA GLY A 144 -16.39 -8.81 4.53
C GLY A 144 -16.13 -7.32 4.31
N ILE A 145 -15.31 -6.72 5.16
CA ILE A 145 -15.07 -5.26 5.19
C ILE A 145 -13.82 -4.92 4.38
N LEU A 146 -13.78 -3.70 3.85
CA LEU A 146 -12.60 -3.15 3.19
C LEU A 146 -11.81 -2.35 4.23
N ASN A 147 -10.52 -2.65 4.35
CA ASN A 147 -9.63 -1.91 5.23
C ASN A 147 -8.95 -0.80 4.43
N ILE A 148 -8.78 0.39 5.00
CA ILE A 148 -8.00 1.42 4.34
C ILE A 148 -6.53 1.23 4.69
N ASN A 149 -5.78 0.73 3.71
CA ASN A 149 -4.34 0.83 3.75
C ASN A 149 -3.97 2.22 3.20
N ILE A 150 -3.99 3.22 4.07
CA ILE A 150 -3.72 4.62 3.72
C ILE A 150 -2.25 4.76 3.42
N ASN A 151 -1.91 4.38 2.20
CA ASN A 151 -0.68 4.61 1.47
C ASN A 151 0.61 4.61 2.31
N PHE A 152 0.67 3.88 3.42
CA PHE A 152 1.83 3.86 4.29
C PHE A 152 2.98 3.21 3.55
N LYS A 153 2.74 2.29 2.61
CA LYS A 153 3.83 1.71 1.81
C LYS A 153 4.44 2.70 0.81
N LYS A 154 3.66 3.45 0.02
CA LYS A 154 4.24 4.47 -0.91
C LYS A 154 4.75 5.68 -0.13
N THR A 155 4.04 6.10 0.91
CA THR A 155 4.45 7.22 1.79
C THR A 155 5.69 6.85 2.59
N SER A 156 5.77 5.65 3.16
CA SER A 156 6.97 5.15 3.86
C SER A 156 8.12 4.97 2.89
N LYS A 157 7.90 4.42 1.68
CA LYS A 157 8.94 4.40 0.64
C LYS A 157 9.40 5.81 0.28
N SER A 158 8.49 6.76 0.14
CA SER A 158 8.81 8.16 -0.14
C SER A 158 9.62 8.76 1.01
N CYS A 159 9.16 8.65 2.25
CA CYS A 159 9.87 9.12 3.45
C CYS A 159 11.22 8.42 3.62
N SER A 160 11.32 7.13 3.33
CA SER A 160 12.56 6.35 3.37
C SER A 160 13.52 6.80 2.27
N CYS A 161 13.04 7.06 1.05
CA CYS A 161 13.83 7.69 -0.01
C CYS A 161 14.28 9.09 0.37
N TYR A 162 13.43 9.91 1.02
CA TYR A 162 13.83 11.20 1.56
C TYR A 162 14.93 11.03 2.62
N MET A 163 14.81 10.03 3.50
CA MET A 163 15.83 9.73 4.50
C MET A 163 17.15 9.29 3.90
N LEU A 164 17.13 8.34 2.95
CA LEU A 164 18.31 7.89 2.24
C LEU A 164 18.95 9.03 1.44
N ARG A 165 18.15 9.95 0.89
CA ARG A 165 18.66 11.14 0.19
C ARG A 165 19.30 12.13 1.16
N GLN A 166 18.71 12.37 2.34
CA GLN A 166 19.32 13.22 3.37
C GLN A 166 20.61 12.60 3.93
N TYR A 167 20.62 11.28 4.18
CA TYR A 167 21.83 10.56 4.56
C TYR A 167 22.90 10.66 3.49
N LYS A 168 22.57 10.46 2.21
CA LYS A 168 23.55 10.54 1.10
C LYS A 168 24.09 11.96 0.88
N VAL A 169 23.30 13.00 1.17
CA VAL A 169 23.75 14.41 1.15
C VAL A 169 24.65 14.71 2.35
N ASN A 170 24.33 14.16 3.52
CA ASN A 170 25.12 14.35 4.75
C ASN A 170 26.29 13.35 4.89
N SER A 171 26.45 12.43 3.94
CA SER A 171 27.50 11.42 3.88
C SER A 171 28.20 11.48 2.53
N GLN A 172 28.90 12.59 2.26
CA GLN A 172 30.04 12.62 1.33
C GLN A 172 31.31 13.05 2.07
N PRO A 173 32.48 12.59 1.60
CA PRO A 173 33.56 12.12 2.46
C PRO A 173 34.31 13.26 3.12
N MET A 174 34.72 13.00 4.36
CA MET A 174 35.84 13.65 5.03
C MET A 174 37.10 13.38 4.18
N LEU A 175 37.31 14.17 3.13
CA LEU A 175 38.53 14.18 2.34
C LEU A 175 39.62 14.81 3.20
N LEU A 176 40.51 13.94 3.70
CA LEU A 176 41.94 14.16 3.88
C LEU A 176 42.41 15.62 3.72
N SER A 177 42.53 16.33 4.84
CA SER A 177 43.53 17.38 4.97
C SER A 177 44.81 16.76 5.54
N PHE A 178 45.50 15.94 4.73
CA PHE A 178 46.91 15.66 4.95
C PHE A 178 47.65 16.90 4.42
N GLN A 179 47.94 17.85 5.30
CA GLN A 179 48.93 18.89 5.00
C GLN A 179 50.29 18.21 5.00
N GLU A 180 50.86 17.99 3.82
CA GLU A 180 52.31 17.78 3.68
C GLU A 180 53.01 19.08 4.13
N PRO A 181 53.91 19.03 5.14
CA PRO A 181 54.74 20.18 5.44
C PRO A 181 55.78 20.33 4.33
N SER A 182 55.63 21.40 3.56
CA SER A 182 56.67 21.93 2.68
C SER A 182 57.94 22.19 3.49
N GLY A 183 59.06 21.70 2.97
CA GLY A 183 60.33 21.67 3.68
C GLY A 183 60.91 23.04 4.01
N LYS A 184 61.68 23.06 5.10
CA LYS A 184 62.90 23.86 5.21
C LYS A 184 63.99 22.99 5.86
N MET A 185 64.94 22.56 5.04
CA MET A 185 66.29 22.24 5.50
C MET A 185 66.89 23.54 6.04
N GLY A 186 67.16 23.58 7.34
CA GLY A 186 68.04 24.56 7.96
C GLY A 186 69.40 23.92 8.16
N VAL A 187 70.41 24.49 7.50
CA VAL A 187 71.83 24.20 7.70
C VAL A 187 72.35 25.16 8.79
N TRP A 188 73.26 24.63 9.61
CA TRP A 188 73.97 25.18 10.78
C TRP A 188 73.28 25.00 12.13
#